data_AF-A0A2E7STW7-F1
#
_entry.id   AF-A0A2E7STW7-F1
#
_cell.length_a   1.000
_cell.length_b   1.000
_cell.length_c   1.000
_cell.angle_alpha   90.00
_cell.angle_beta   90.00
_cell.angle_gamma   90.00
#
_symmetry.space_group_name_H-M   'P 1'
#
loop_
_entity.id
_entity.type
_entity.pdbx_description
1 polymer ?
#
loop_
_entity_poly.entity_id
_entity_poly.type
_entity_poly.pdbx_seq_one_letter_code
_entity_poly.pdbx_strand_id
1 'polypeptide(L)'
;MKLFGYGVLTSFGILGLCAHFLSQYQYELFFGWLGPVVAGSVTIIFVEQASKKDLGSVTKTLAIGFAVKMVFYGIYILILFEFYSFYPIPLICSLAGFFVGHHALEAVIVNNLSKPKI
;
A
#
# COMPACT_ATOMS: atom_id res chain seq x y z
N MET A 1 -10.67 4.01 -9.66
CA MET A 1 -10.77 4.37 -8.22
C MET A 1 -11.62 3.41 -7.37
N LYS A 2 -12.85 3.02 -7.75
CA LYS A 2 -13.73 2.17 -6.91
C LYS A 2 -13.07 0.88 -6.40
N LEU A 3 -12.33 0.16 -7.26
CA LEU A 3 -11.64 -1.08 -6.89
C LEU A 3 -10.56 -0.86 -5.82
N PHE A 4 -9.81 0.24 -5.90
CA PHE A 4 -8.83 0.58 -4.87
C PHE A 4 -9.51 0.91 -3.54
N GLY A 5 -10.62 1.65 -3.56
CA GLY A 5 -11.43 1.92 -2.37
C GLY A 5 -11.94 0.65 -1.70
N TYR A 6 -12.43 -0.33 -2.47
CA TYR A 6 -12.78 -1.65 -1.93
C TYR A 6 -11.58 -2.38 -1.32
N GLY A 7 -10.40 -2.29 -1.94
CA GLY A 7 -9.18 -2.84 -1.36
C GLY A 7 -8.80 -2.21 -0.02
N VAL A 8 -8.88 -0.88 0.10
CA VAL A 8 -8.65 -0.17 1.36
C VAL A 8 -9.66 -0.62 2.42
N LEU A 9 -10.94 -0.69 2.09
CA LEU A 9 -11.99 -1.16 3.02
C LEU A 9 -11.74 -2.60 3.49
N THR A 10 -11.41 -3.50 2.57
CA THR A 10 -11.08 -4.90 2.91
C THR A 10 -9.84 -4.97 3.79
N SER A 11 -8.79 -4.22 3.46
CA SER A 11 -7.56 -4.18 4.26
C SER A 11 -7.80 -3.63 5.67
N PHE A 12 -8.68 -2.63 5.81
CA PHE A 12 -9.08 -2.08 7.10
C PHE A 12 -9.89 -3.09 7.92
N GLY A 13 -10.75 -3.88 7.27
CA GLY A 13 -11.46 -4.99 7.92
C GLY A 13 -10.49 -6.07 8.43
N ILE A 14 -9.48 -6.44 7.62
CA ILE A 14 -8.43 -7.37 8.03
C ILE A 14 -7.63 -6.80 9.22
N LEU A 15 -7.26 -5.52 9.15
CA LEU A 15 -6.58 -4.83 10.25
C LEU A 15 -7.42 -4.90 11.54
N GLY A 16 -8.72 -4.61 11.47
CA GLY A 16 -9.61 -4.65 12.62
C GLY A 16 -9.71 -6.05 13.25
N LEU A 17 -9.80 -7.09 12.42
CA LEU A 17 -9.77 -8.48 12.90
C LEU A 17 -8.44 -8.81 13.57
N CYS A 18 -7.31 -8.51 12.92
CA CYS A 18 -5.98 -8.74 13.49
C CYS A 18 -5.77 -7.96 14.80
N ALA A 19 -6.21 -6.70 14.86
CA ALA A 19 -6.13 -5.84 16.04
C ALA A 19 -6.98 -6.34 17.22
N HIS A 20 -8.04 -7.12 16.94
CA HIS A 20 -8.83 -7.77 17.98
C HIS A 20 -8.10 -8.98 18.58
N PHE A 21 -7.57 -9.89 17.74
CA PHE A 21 -6.86 -11.09 18.20
C PHE A 21 -5.46 -10.77 18.77
N LEU A 22 -4.82 -9.72 18.27
CA LEU A 22 -3.47 -9.29 18.64
C LEU A 22 -3.52 -7.91 19.29
N SER A 23 -4.40 -7.75 20.29
CA SER A 23 -4.66 -6.46 20.96
C SER A 23 -3.42 -5.78 21.56
N GLN A 24 -2.41 -6.58 21.94
CA GLN A 24 -1.12 -6.08 22.43
C GLN A 24 -0.25 -5.38 21.37
N TYR A 25 -0.54 -5.57 20.07
CA TYR A 25 0.25 -5.03 18.95
C TYR A 25 -0.55 -4.07 18.07
N GLN A 26 -1.61 -3.44 18.60
CA GLN A 26 -2.54 -2.63 17.80
C GLN A 26 -1.85 -1.48 17.04
N TYR A 27 -0.89 -0.82 17.67
CA TYR A 27 -0.17 0.29 17.05
C TYR A 27 0.75 -0.20 15.94
N GLU A 28 1.50 -1.28 16.16
CA GLU A 28 2.36 -1.92 15.16
C GLU A 28 1.55 -2.36 13.94
N LEU A 29 0.39 -2.98 14.17
CA LEU A 29 -0.50 -3.40 13.11
C LEU A 29 -1.03 -2.19 12.32
N PHE A 30 -1.48 -1.15 13.03
CA PHE A 30 -2.01 0.07 12.42
C PHE A 30 -0.97 0.81 11.58
N PHE A 31 0.24 1.03 12.11
CA PHE A 31 1.31 1.70 11.37
C PHE A 31 1.84 0.83 10.22
N GLY A 32 1.92 -0.49 10.41
CA GLY A 32 2.23 -1.41 9.32
C GLY A 32 1.20 -1.36 8.19
N TRP A 33 -0.08 -1.15 8.49
CA TRP A 33 -1.12 -0.97 7.47
C TRP A 33 -1.11 0.43 6.82
N LEU A 34 -0.85 1.47 7.62
CA LEU A 34 -0.96 2.87 7.21
C LEU A 34 0.02 3.21 6.07
N GLY A 35 1.28 2.78 6.19
CA GLY A 35 2.31 3.03 5.17
C GLY A 35 1.89 2.55 3.77
N PRO A 36 1.55 1.25 3.59
CA PRO A 36 1.07 0.68 2.34
C PRO A 36 -0.18 1.35 1.77
N VAL A 37 -1.13 1.73 2.62
CA VAL A 37 -2.34 2.42 2.15
C VAL A 37 -2.01 3.80 1.60
N VAL A 38 -1.18 4.58 2.30
CA VAL A 38 -0.77 5.92 1.84
C VAL A 38 0.03 5.80 0.54
N ALA A 39 1.03 4.94 0.51
CA ALA A 39 1.87 4.68 -0.66
C ALA A 39 1.05 4.20 -1.88
N GLY A 40 0.12 3.28 -1.66
CA GLY A 40 -0.75 2.75 -2.70
C GLY A 40 -1.74 3.80 -3.23
N SER A 41 -2.29 4.63 -2.35
CA SER A 41 -3.22 5.70 -2.73
C SER A 41 -2.55 6.71 -3.66
N VAL A 42 -1.35 7.15 -3.29
CA VAL A 42 -0.54 8.07 -4.10
C VAL A 42 -0.22 7.44 -5.46
N THR A 43 0.16 6.16 -5.48
CA THR A 43 0.53 5.46 -6.72
C THR A 43 -0.64 5.34 -7.68
N ILE A 44 -1.83 4.98 -7.19
CA ILE A 44 -3.03 4.86 -8.04
C ILE A 44 -3.46 6.20 -8.64
N ILE A 45 -3.30 7.31 -7.91
CA ILE A 45 -3.56 8.65 -8.46
C ILE A 45 -2.64 8.91 -9.66
N PHE A 46 -1.33 8.65 -9.52
CA PHE A 46 -0.38 8.84 -10.62
C PHE A 46 -0.59 7.86 -11.78
N VAL A 47 -0.89 6.59 -11.49
CA VAL A 47 -1.21 5.58 -12.51
C VAL A 47 -2.43 5.99 -13.33
N GLU A 48 -3.47 6.52 -12.70
CA GLU A 48 -4.66 6.99 -13.41
C GLU A 48 -4.33 8.18 -14.33
N GLN A 49 -3.54 9.15 -13.84
CA GLN A 49 -3.08 10.27 -14.65
C GLN A 49 -2.24 9.81 -15.85
N ALA A 50 -1.32 8.86 -15.63
CA ALA A 50 -0.49 8.27 -16.69
C ALA A 50 -1.34 7.52 -17.73
N SER A 51 -2.33 6.74 -17.28
CA SER A 51 -3.21 5.96 -18.18
C SER A 51 -4.04 6.82 -19.14
N LYS A 52 -4.32 8.08 -18.78
CA LYS A 52 -5.02 9.04 -19.66
C LYS A 52 -4.15 9.53 -20.81
N LYS A 53 -2.82 9.45 -20.67
CA LYS A 53 -1.86 9.93 -21.67
C LYS A 53 -1.45 8.81 -22.62
N ASP A 54 -0.90 7.73 -22.09
CA ASP A 54 -0.48 6.55 -22.85
C ASP A 54 -0.17 5.37 -21.92
N LEU A 55 -0.38 4.14 -22.39
CA LEU A 55 -0.14 2.90 -21.65
C LEU A 55 1.35 2.67 -21.30
N GLY A 56 2.29 3.07 -22.17
CA GLY A 56 3.72 2.97 -21.88
C GLY A 56 4.16 3.87 -20.71
N SER A 57 3.44 4.97 -20.47
CA SER A 57 3.70 5.86 -19.34
C SER A 57 3.28 5.29 -17.99
N VAL A 58 2.35 4.32 -17.98
CA VAL A 58 1.90 3.62 -16.76
C VAL A 58 3.02 2.77 -16.17
N THR A 59 3.71 1.97 -17.00
CA THR A 59 4.84 1.13 -16.56
C THR A 59 5.98 1.97 -15.99
N LYS A 60 6.32 3.10 -16.64
CA LYS A 60 7.31 4.04 -16.14
C LYS A 60 6.91 4.62 -14.78
N THR A 61 5.64 4.99 -14.64
CA THR A 61 5.08 5.52 -13.39
C THR A 61 5.12 4.49 -12.26
N LEU A 62 4.80 3.23 -12.54
CA LEU A 62 4.93 2.13 -11.57
C LEU A 62 6.36 1.89 -11.14
N ALA A 63 7.32 1.86 -12.08
CA ALA A 63 8.73 1.64 -11.76
C ALA A 63 9.30 2.76 -10.87
N ILE A 64 9.04 4.02 -11.23
CA ILE A 64 9.46 5.18 -10.42
C ILE A 64 8.74 5.16 -9.07
N GLY A 65 7.42 4.93 -9.08
CA GLY A 65 6.61 4.84 -7.87
C GLY A 65 7.12 3.78 -6.91
N PHE A 66 7.52 2.60 -7.42
CA PHE A 66 8.12 1.55 -6.60
C PHE A 66 9.42 1.99 -5.93
N ALA A 67 10.34 2.63 -6.67
CA ALA A 67 11.59 3.14 -6.09
C ALA A 67 11.32 4.18 -4.98
N VAL A 68 10.39 5.11 -5.24
CA VAL A 68 9.97 6.12 -4.25
C VAL A 68 9.35 5.46 -3.01
N LYS A 69 8.54 4.41 -3.17
CA LYS A 69 7.98 3.65 -2.05
C LYS A 69 9.04 3.02 -1.18
N MET A 70 10.09 2.45 -1.77
CA MET A 70 11.17 1.82 -0.99
C MET A 70 11.89 2.85 -0.12
N VAL A 71 12.17 4.04 -0.65
CA VAL A 71 12.74 5.15 0.12
C VAL A 71 11.77 5.62 1.20
N PHE A 72 10.49 5.79 0.84
CA PHE A 72 9.45 6.16 1.78
C PHE A 72 9.34 5.19 2.95
N TYR A 73 9.32 3.87 2.72
CA TYR A 73 9.24 2.88 3.79
C TYR A 73 10.48 2.90 4.67
N GLY A 74 11.68 3.08 4.11
CA GLY A 74 12.91 3.21 4.89
C GLY A 74 12.83 4.39 5.86
N ILE A 75 12.48 5.58 5.35
CA ILE A 75 12.31 6.79 6.17
C ILE A 75 11.18 6.60 7.18
N TYR A 76 10.06 6.04 6.75
CA TYR A 76 8.89 5.80 7.59
C TYR A 76 9.22 4.93 8.81
N ILE A 77 9.94 3.82 8.58
CA ILE A 77 10.37 2.93 9.66
C ILE A 77 11.34 3.64 10.60
N LEU A 78 12.34 4.36 10.07
CA LEU A 78 13.31 5.11 10.91
C LEU A 78 12.60 6.12 11.82
N ILE A 79 11.65 6.89 11.28
CA ILE A 79 10.84 7.82 12.06
C ILE A 79 10.07 7.08 13.15
N LEU A 80 9.40 5.97 12.83
CA LEU A 80 8.65 5.19 13.82
C LEU A 80 9.54 4.72 14.99
N PHE A 81 10.77 4.29 14.71
CA PHE A 81 11.72 3.87 15.74
C PHE A 81 12.19 5.01 16.65
N GLU A 82 12.20 6.26 16.19
CA GLU A 82 12.57 7.41 17.03
C GLU A 82 11.45 7.83 17.99
N PHE A 83 10.18 7.75 17.57
CA PHE A 83 9.06 8.27 18.35
C PHE A 83 8.42 7.25 19.31
N TYR A 84 8.63 5.95 19.10
CA TYR A 84 7.98 4.92 19.92
C TYR A 84 8.75 3.59 19.92
N SER A 85 8.78 2.92 21.07
CA SER A 85 9.43 1.62 21.24
C SER A 85 8.48 0.50 20.77
N PHE A 86 8.39 0.29 19.46
CA PHE A 86 7.55 -0.75 18.85
C PHE A 86 8.13 -2.16 19.00
N TYR A 87 7.26 -3.16 18.97
CA TYR A 87 7.68 -4.52 18.66
C TYR A 87 8.00 -4.64 17.16
N PRO A 88 9.26 -4.88 16.77
CA PRO A 88 9.67 -4.80 15.37
C PRO A 88 9.02 -5.90 14.51
N ILE A 89 8.84 -7.10 15.06
CA ILE A 89 8.33 -8.25 14.30
C ILE A 89 6.87 -8.03 13.87
N PRO A 90 5.90 -7.70 14.76
CA PRO A 90 4.53 -7.40 14.36
C PRO A 90 4.42 -6.26 13.34
N LEU A 91 5.21 -5.20 13.50
CA LEU A 91 5.23 -4.06 12.57
C LEU A 91 5.66 -4.51 11.18
N ILE A 92 6.78 -5.23 11.07
CA ILE A 92 7.30 -5.73 9.80
C ILE A 92 6.32 -6.71 9.13
N CYS A 93 5.71 -7.62 9.91
CA CYS A 93 4.72 -8.55 9.38
C CYS A 93 3.50 -7.83 8.81
N SER A 94 2.96 -6.84 9.53
CA SER A 94 1.84 -6.02 9.06
C SER A 94 2.22 -5.24 7.81
N LEU A 95 3.36 -4.54 7.86
CA LEU A 95 3.89 -3.75 6.74
C LEU A 95 4.04 -4.58 5.48
N ALA A 96 4.74 -5.73 5.57
CA ALA A 96 4.98 -6.61 4.45
C ALA A 96 3.67 -7.21 3.89
N GLY A 97 2.78 -7.67 4.77
CA GLY A 97 1.51 -8.26 4.38
C GLY A 97 0.64 -7.28 3.59
N PHE A 98 0.42 -6.08 4.13
CA PHE A 98 -0.38 -5.06 3.45
C PHE A 98 0.32 -4.46 2.23
N PHE A 99 1.65 -4.34 2.26
CA PHE A 99 2.44 -3.95 1.08
C PHE A 99 2.19 -4.89 -0.10
N VAL A 100 2.32 -6.21 0.11
CA VAL A 100 2.09 -7.21 -0.93
C VAL A 100 0.64 -7.17 -1.41
N GLY A 101 -0.33 -7.10 -0.48
CA GLY A 101 -1.75 -7.04 -0.81
C GLY A 101 -2.12 -5.82 -1.66
N HIS A 102 -1.65 -4.63 -1.28
CA HIS A 102 -1.87 -3.41 -2.05
C HIS A 102 -1.14 -3.44 -3.40
N HIS A 103 0.05 -4.01 -3.48
CA HIS A 103 0.78 -4.10 -4.73
C HIS A 103 0.13 -5.08 -5.72
N ALA A 104 -0.41 -6.20 -5.23
CA ALA A 104 -1.23 -7.11 -6.03
C ALA A 104 -2.49 -6.41 -6.55
N LEU A 105 -3.16 -5.61 -5.71
CA LEU A 105 -4.32 -4.82 -6.11
C LEU A 105 -3.96 -3.77 -7.20
N GLU A 106 -2.82 -3.11 -7.07
CA GLU A 106 -2.29 -2.21 -8.12
C GLU A 106 -2.13 -2.93 -9.45
N ALA A 107 -1.54 -4.13 -9.44
CA ALA A 107 -1.36 -4.94 -10.65
C ALA A 107 -2.71 -5.30 -11.30
N VAL A 108 -3.72 -5.66 -10.49
CA VAL A 108 -5.09 -5.92 -11.00
C VAL A 108 -5.71 -4.67 -11.61
N ILE A 109 -5.56 -3.50 -10.98
CA ILE A 109 -6.06 -2.23 -11.51
C ILE A 109 -5.41 -1.92 -12.85
N VAL A 110 -4.08 -2.04 -12.95
CA VAL A 110 -3.32 -1.78 -14.19
C VAL A 110 -3.75 -2.73 -15.30
N ASN A 111 -3.89 -4.02 -15.01
CA ASN A 111 -4.37 -5.01 -15.96
C ASN A 111 -5.79 -4.68 -16.48
N ASN A 112 -6.65 -4.13 -15.62
CA ASN A 112 -7.98 -3.68 -16.04
C ASN A 112 -7.94 -2.41 -16.91
N LEU A 113 -6.97 -1.52 -16.67
CA LEU A 113 -6.77 -0.33 -17.50
C LEU A 113 -6.18 -0.66 -18.87
N SER A 114 -5.40 -1.74 -18.99
CA SER A 114 -4.78 -2.16 -20.26
C SER A 114 -5.69 -2.97 -21.18
N LYS A 115 -6.84 -3.45 -20.69
CA LYS A 115 -7.80 -4.19 -21.52
C LYS A 115 -8.54 -3.23 -22.47
N PRO A 116 -8.75 -3.62 -23.74
CA PRO A 116 -9.59 -2.83 -24.64
C PRO A 116 -11.02 -2.76 -24.07
N LYS A 117 -11.61 -1.56 -24.08
CA LYS A 117 -13.04 -1.39 -23.78
C LYS A 117 -13.82 -2.00 -24.95
N ILE A 118 -14.43 -3.15 -24.71
CA ILE A 118 -15.41 -3.79 -25.62
C ILE A 118 -16.71 -2.98 -25.56
#